data_AF-A0A2S9FIM2-F1
#
_entry.id   AF-A0A2S9FIM2-F1
#
_cell.length_a   1.000
_cell.length_b   1.000
_cell.length_c   1.000
_cell.angle_alpha   90.00
_cell.angle_beta   90.00
_cell.angle_gamma   90.00
#
_symmetry.space_group_name_H-M   'P 1'
#
loop_
_entity.id
_entity.type
_entity.pdbx_description
1 polymer ?
#
loop_
_entity_poly.entity_id
_entity_poly.type
_entity_poly.pdbx_seq_one_letter_code
_entity_poly.pdbx_strand_id
1 'polypeptide(L)'
;MDLFEYQAKELFAKHNVPTTPGRVTDSAEDAKAIAEEIGKPVMVKAQVKVGGRGKAGGVKYAATPDDAFTHAQNILGLDIKGHVVKKLLVAEASDIAEEYYISFLLDRS
;
A
#
# COMPACT_ATOMS: atom_id res chain seq x y z
N MET A 1 11.09 13.35 10.18
CA MET A 1 10.90 11.90 10.39
C MET A 1 9.73 11.50 9.52
N ASP A 2 9.94 10.55 8.60
CA ASP A 2 8.88 10.14 7.67
C ASP A 2 8.23 8.84 8.14
N LEU A 3 6.92 8.71 7.88
CA LEU A 3 6.11 7.53 8.18
C LEU A 3 5.91 6.69 6.91
N PHE A 4 5.69 5.39 7.08
CA PHE A 4 5.15 4.55 6.02
C PHE A 4 3.65 4.84 5.82
N GLU A 5 3.11 4.49 4.65
CA GLU A 5 1.68 4.68 4.35
C GLU A 5 0.79 4.02 5.41
N TYR A 6 1.08 2.78 5.81
CA TYR A 6 0.27 2.07 6.80
C TYR A 6 0.25 2.78 8.17
N GLN A 7 1.40 3.34 8.60
CA GLN A 7 1.51 4.07 9.88
C GLN A 7 0.73 5.39 9.83
N ALA A 8 0.78 6.09 8.68
CA ALA A 8 -0.02 7.29 8.49
C ALA A 8 -1.53 6.96 8.50
N LYS A 9 -1.93 5.83 7.91
CA LYS A 9 -3.33 5.36 7.93
C LYS A 9 -3.80 4.98 9.34
N GLU A 10 -2.97 4.31 10.13
CA GLU A 10 -3.28 4.03 11.53
C GLU A 10 -3.51 5.32 12.33
N LEU A 11 -2.69 6.35 12.10
CA LEU A 11 -2.86 7.66 12.72
C LEU A 11 -4.17 8.34 12.26
N PHE A 12 -4.46 8.31 10.96
CA PHE A 12 -5.71 8.83 10.41
C PHE A 12 -6.94 8.16 11.01
N ALA A 13 -6.93 6.83 11.08
CA ALA A 13 -8.02 6.06 11.68
C ALA A 13 -8.21 6.42 13.17
N LYS A 14 -7.13 6.58 13.93
CA LYS A 14 -7.18 7.03 15.34
C LYS A 14 -7.84 8.40 15.51
N HIS A 15 -7.78 9.24 14.47
CA HIS A 15 -8.39 10.57 14.44
C HIS A 15 -9.66 10.65 13.59
N ASN A 16 -10.30 9.51 13.30
CA ASN A 16 -11.56 9.42 12.54
C ASN A 16 -11.49 9.97 11.11
N VAL A 17 -10.30 10.05 10.51
CA VAL A 17 -10.15 10.31 9.08
C VAL A 17 -10.41 8.99 8.35
N PRO A 18 -11.37 8.93 7.40
CA PRO A 18 -11.66 7.71 6.67
C PRO A 18 -10.44 7.17 5.93
N THR A 19 -10.17 5.88 6.09
CA THR A 19 -9.09 5.18 5.39
C THR A 19 -9.57 3.83 4.89
N THR A 20 -9.09 3.39 3.74
CA THR A 20 -9.29 2.00 3.30
C THR A 20 -8.55 1.05 4.25
N PRO A 21 -9.25 0.10 4.88
CA PRO A 21 -8.63 -0.93 5.71
C PRO A 21 -7.60 -1.72 4.89
N GLY A 22 -6.51 -2.10 5.54
CA GLY A 22 -5.49 -2.93 4.94
C GLY A 22 -4.60 -3.52 6.01
N ARG A 23 -3.88 -4.57 5.63
CA ARG A 23 -2.98 -5.31 6.52
C ARG A 23 -1.58 -5.33 5.94
N VAL A 24 -0.61 -5.25 6.84
CA VAL A 24 0.82 -5.24 6.49
C VAL A 24 1.36 -6.64 6.60
N THR A 25 2.19 -7.02 5.63
CA THR A 25 2.93 -8.28 5.64
C THR A 25 4.33 -8.08 5.06
N ASP A 26 5.25 -9.00 5.37
CA ASP A 26 6.57 -9.15 4.75
C ASP A 26 6.73 -10.46 3.95
N SER A 27 5.66 -11.24 3.76
CA SER A 27 5.66 -12.48 2.97
C SER A 27 4.63 -12.44 1.84
N ALA A 28 4.87 -13.23 0.79
CA ALA A 28 3.93 -13.35 -0.32
C ALA A 28 2.74 -14.26 0.04
N GLU A 29 2.99 -15.27 0.88
CA GLU A 29 2.02 -16.22 1.40
C GLU A 29 0.96 -15.51 2.24
N ASP A 30 1.37 -14.63 3.16
CA ASP A 30 0.42 -13.84 3.94
C ASP A 30 -0.29 -12.79 3.08
N ALA A 31 0.35 -12.26 2.02
CA ALA A 31 -0.32 -11.35 1.11
C ALA A 31 -1.50 -12.04 0.40
N LYS A 32 -1.33 -13.32 0.03
CA LYS A 32 -2.40 -14.17 -0.48
C LYS A 32 -3.48 -14.40 0.57
N ALA A 33 -3.11 -14.83 1.79
CA ALA A 33 -4.06 -15.08 2.87
C ALA A 33 -4.89 -13.83 3.22
N ILE A 34 -4.25 -12.66 3.27
CA ILE A 34 -4.92 -11.37 3.48
C ILE A 34 -5.92 -11.09 2.36
N ALA A 35 -5.58 -11.37 1.10
CA ALA A 35 -6.47 -11.18 -0.04
C ALA A 35 -7.67 -12.15 0.00
N GLU A 36 -7.43 -13.42 0.35
CA GLU A 36 -8.48 -14.44 0.55
C GLU A 36 -9.48 -13.99 1.61
N GLU A 37 -8.98 -13.52 2.76
CA GLU A 37 -9.81 -13.04 3.86
C GLU A 37 -10.58 -11.75 3.52
N ILE A 38 -10.05 -10.88 2.66
CA ILE A 38 -10.77 -9.69 2.16
C ILE A 38 -11.91 -10.10 1.21
N GLY A 39 -11.74 -11.19 0.45
CA GLY A 39 -12.78 -11.75 -0.42
C GLY A 39 -13.20 -10.85 -1.59
N LYS A 40 -12.38 -9.85 -1.93
CA LYS A 40 -12.59 -8.87 -3.02
C LYS A 40 -11.24 -8.57 -3.69
N PRO A 41 -11.23 -7.92 -4.87
CA PRO A 41 -10.00 -7.42 -5.45
C PRO A 41 -9.22 -6.50 -4.48
N VAL A 42 -7.90 -6.58 -4.52
CA VAL A 42 -7.00 -5.86 -3.60
C VAL A 42 -5.93 -5.09 -4.35
N MET A 43 -5.34 -4.12 -3.65
CA MET A 43 -4.10 -3.47 -4.04
C MET A 43 -2.94 -3.99 -3.20
N VAL A 44 -1.86 -4.42 -3.85
CA VAL A 44 -0.59 -4.78 -3.22
C VAL A 44 0.37 -3.59 -3.33
N LYS A 45 0.75 -3.00 -2.20
CA LYS A 45 1.48 -1.71 -2.15
C LYS A 45 2.78 -1.81 -1.36
N ALA A 46 3.90 -1.55 -2.03
CA ALA A 46 5.22 -1.40 -1.42
C ALA A 46 5.21 -0.34 -0.30
N GLN A 47 5.75 -0.71 0.87
CA GLN A 47 5.95 0.20 1.99
C GLN A 47 7.40 0.73 1.98
N VAL A 48 7.59 1.89 1.37
CA VAL A 48 8.85 2.64 1.33
C VAL A 48 8.58 4.12 1.55
N LYS A 49 9.57 4.86 2.06
CA LYS A 49 9.44 6.28 2.43
C LYS A 49 9.75 7.23 1.25
N VAL A 50 9.34 6.82 0.05
CA VAL A 50 9.54 7.58 -1.19
C VAL A 50 8.30 7.52 -2.08
N GLY A 51 8.06 8.61 -2.81
CA GLY A 51 7.01 8.71 -3.82
C GLY A 51 7.39 8.08 -5.16
N GLY A 52 6.38 7.88 -6.03
CA GLY A 52 6.55 7.30 -7.36
C GLY A 52 6.47 5.76 -7.43
N ARG A 53 5.99 5.13 -6.35
CA ARG A 53 5.89 3.65 -6.21
C ARG A 53 5.11 3.00 -7.37
N GLY A 54 4.01 3.59 -7.82
CA GLY A 54 3.22 3.05 -8.93
C GLY A 54 4.00 2.98 -10.25
N LYS A 55 4.71 4.05 -10.61
CA LYS A 55 5.57 4.09 -11.80
C LYS A 55 6.75 3.12 -11.70
N ALA A 56 7.25 2.88 -10.49
CA ALA A 56 8.32 1.92 -10.22
C ALA A 56 7.83 0.46 -10.12
N GLY A 57 6.53 0.19 -10.30
CA GLY A 57 5.98 -1.16 -10.21
C GLY A 57 5.66 -1.65 -8.79
N GLY A 58 5.88 -0.83 -7.77
CA GLY A 58 5.60 -1.15 -6.36
C GLY A 58 4.14 -0.98 -5.93
N VAL A 59 3.20 -0.75 -6.85
CA VAL A 59 1.76 -0.73 -6.56
C VAL A 59 1.04 -1.48 -7.67
N LYS A 60 0.34 -2.56 -7.33
CA LYS A 60 -0.35 -3.44 -8.29
C LYS A 60 -1.76 -3.78 -7.83
N TYR A 61 -2.67 -3.81 -8.79
CA TYR A 61 -4.04 -4.31 -8.62
C TYR A 61 -4.05 -5.83 -8.80
N ALA A 62 -4.65 -6.54 -7.87
CA ALA A 62 -4.83 -7.98 -7.90
C ALA A 62 -6.33 -8.29 -7.89
N ALA A 63 -6.82 -8.95 -8.93
CA ALA A 63 -8.22 -9.36 -9.03
C ALA A 63 -8.51 -10.59 -8.16
N THR A 64 -7.49 -11.42 -7.93
CA THR A 64 -7.57 -12.67 -7.19
C THR A 64 -6.47 -12.78 -6.13
N PRO A 65 -6.60 -13.69 -5.15
CA PRO A 65 -5.52 -13.95 -4.21
C PRO A 65 -4.21 -14.47 -4.85
N ASP A 66 -4.30 -15.21 -5.95
CA ASP A 66 -3.12 -15.68 -6.69
C ASP A 66 -2.40 -14.52 -7.41
N ASP A 67 -3.15 -13.53 -7.90
CA ASP A 67 -2.55 -12.28 -8.38
C ASP A 67 -1.83 -11.56 -7.24
N ALA A 68 -2.45 -11.52 -6.05
CA ALA A 68 -1.85 -10.87 -4.88
C ALA A 68 -0.53 -11.54 -4.47
N PHE A 69 -0.48 -12.88 -4.47
CA PHE A 69 0.74 -13.66 -4.27
C PHE A 69 1.82 -13.30 -5.29
N THR A 70 1.47 -13.37 -6.58
CA THR A 70 2.40 -13.10 -7.69
C THR A 70 2.94 -11.67 -7.63
N HIS A 71 2.09 -10.69 -7.34
CA HIS A 71 2.50 -9.30 -7.17
C HIS A 71 3.38 -9.12 -5.94
N ALA A 72 3.06 -9.78 -4.82
CA ALA A 72 3.87 -9.72 -3.62
C ALA A 72 5.29 -10.26 -3.87
N GLN A 73 5.45 -11.40 -4.55
CA GLN A 73 6.76 -11.94 -4.92
C GLN A 73 7.58 -10.97 -5.79
N ASN A 74 6.92 -10.28 -6.72
CA ASN A 74 7.59 -9.34 -7.62
C ASN A 74 7.96 -8.01 -6.92
N ILE A 75 7.22 -7.62 -5.90
CA ILE A 75 7.40 -6.33 -5.22
C ILE A 75 8.36 -6.45 -4.02
N LEU A 76 8.32 -7.55 -3.26
CA LEU A 76 9.26 -7.77 -2.16
C LEU A 76 10.69 -7.88 -2.70
N GLY A 77 11.63 -7.15 -2.07
CA GLY A 77 13.01 -7.07 -2.52
C GLY A 77 13.26 -6.09 -3.68
N LEU A 78 12.22 -5.54 -4.31
CA LEU A 78 12.36 -4.51 -5.33
C LEU A 78 13.05 -3.26 -4.75
N ASP A 79 14.01 -2.71 -5.48
CA ASP A 79 14.58 -1.40 -5.16
C ASP A 79 13.74 -0.29 -5.81
N ILE A 80 13.17 0.58 -4.96
CA ILE A 80 12.50 1.80 -5.40
C ILE A 80 13.34 3.00 -4.95
N LYS A 81 14.17 3.53 -5.86
CA LYS A 81 14.99 4.74 -5.65
C LYS A 81 15.95 4.63 -4.44
N GLY A 82 16.62 3.50 -4.28
CA GLY A 82 17.51 3.18 -3.16
C GLY A 82 16.79 2.61 -1.93
N HIS A 83 15.48 2.37 -2.00
CA HIS A 83 14.70 1.78 -0.92
C HIS A 83 14.24 0.37 -1.30
N VAL A 84 14.90 -0.62 -0.71
CA VAL A 84 14.50 -2.02 -0.83
C VAL A 84 13.18 -2.24 -0.09
N VAL A 85 12.18 -2.76 -0.81
CA VAL A 85 10.88 -3.07 -0.25
C VAL A 85 10.97 -4.30 0.65
N LYS A 86 10.68 -4.12 1.93
CA LYS A 86 10.67 -5.20 2.94
C LYS A 86 9.27 -5.56 3.44
N LYS A 87 8.29 -4.71 3.16
CA LYS A 87 6.91 -4.86 3.63
C LYS A 87 5.94 -4.39 2.55
N LEU A 88 4.78 -5.02 2.54
CA LEU A 88 3.64 -4.73 1.68
C LEU A 88 2.47 -4.31 2.55
N LEU A 89 1.63 -3.42 2.01
CA LEU A 89 0.27 -3.19 2.47
C LEU A 89 -0.67 -3.81 1.46
N VAL A 90 -1.50 -4.73 1.91
CA VAL A 90 -2.59 -5.33 1.11
C VAL A 90 -3.89 -4.73 1.61
N ALA A 91 -4.62 -4.07 0.72
CA ALA A 91 -5.85 -3.34 1.05
C ALA A 91 -6.91 -3.60 -0.01
N GLU A 92 -8.19 -3.54 0.36
CA GLU A 92 -9.31 -3.63 -0.60
C GLU A 92 -9.12 -2.59 -1.72
N ALA A 93 -9.32 -3.02 -2.97
CA ALA A 93 -9.35 -2.11 -4.10
C ALA A 93 -10.66 -1.31 -4.09
N SER A 94 -10.58 -0.02 -4.37
CA SER A 94 -11.74 0.85 -4.43
C SER A 94 -12.04 1.20 -5.89
N ASP A 95 -13.32 1.37 -6.20
CA ASP A 95 -13.75 1.98 -7.46
C ASP A 95 -13.62 3.50 -7.34
N ILE A 96 -12.63 4.07 -8.02
CA ILE A 96 -12.23 5.48 -7.87
C ILE A 96 -12.88 6.29 -8.99
N ALA A 97 -13.88 7.09 -8.65
CA ALA A 97 -14.52 8.01 -9.60
C ALA A 97 -13.65 9.24 -9.89
N GLU A 98 -13.04 9.82 -8.86
CA GLU A 98 -12.25 11.05 -8.95
C GLU A 98 -11.06 11.00 -7.99
N GLU A 99 -9.95 11.63 -8.40
CA GLU A 99 -8.74 11.76 -7.59
C GLU A 99 -8.40 13.23 -7.37
N TYR A 100 -8.12 13.59 -6.11
CA TYR A 100 -7.80 14.96 -5.71
C TYR A 100 -6.45 15.03 -5.01
N TYR A 101 -5.80 16.18 -5.11
CA TYR A 101 -4.57 16.48 -4.39
C TYR A 101 -4.88 17.31 -3.14
N ILE A 102 -4.40 16.86 -1.98
CA ILE A 102 -4.48 17.57 -0.70
C ILE A 102 -3.18 17.43 0.08
N SER A 103 -2.70 18.53 0.67
CA SER A 103 -1.53 18.55 1.54
C SER A 103 -1.60 19.70 2.54
N PHE A 104 -1.14 19.47 3.77
CA PHE A 104 -0.98 20.50 4.80
C PHE A 104 0.50 20.63 5.14
N LEU A 105 1.01 21.86 5.17
CA LEU A 105 2.39 22.18 5.51
C LEU A 105 2.44 23.50 6.29
N LEU A 106 3.49 23.66 7.10
CA LEU A 106 3.78 24.92 7.77
C LEU A 106 4.33 25.91 6.73
N ASP A 107 3.66 27.04 6.56
CA ASP A 107 4.23 28.19 5.86
C ASP A 107 5.26 28.87 6.78
N ARG A 108 6.45 29.13 6.22
CA ARG A 108 7.60 29.69 6.95
C ARG A 108 8.01 31.07 6.44
N SER A 109 7.21 31.66 5.56
CA SER A 109 7.43 33.02 5.02
C SER A 109 7.39 34.10 6.11
#